data_AF-A0A9Q8CJ93-F1
#
_entry.id   AF-A0A9Q8CJ93-F1
#
_cell.length_a   1.000
_cell.length_b   1.000
_cell.length_c   1.000
_cell.angle_alpha   90.00
_cell.angle_beta   90.00
_cell.angle_gamma   90.00
#
_symmetry.space_group_name_H-M   'P 1'
#
loop_
_entity.id
_entity.type
_entity.pdbx_description
1 polymer ?
#
loop_
_entity_poly.entity_id
_entity_poly.type
_entity_poly.pdbx_seq_one_letter_code
_entity_poly.pdbx_strand_id
1 'polypeptide(L)'
;MICKNCGHTVSPNDSFCGECGAKIQQDEQKHVEAVRTHQPETVHIQQTPIINKEQLNSQSRVLVNEGKTFFSQAFKNHDQAFAQPNHFSPLLSVILIGLGLLIAALFLFIMLPSEINALGISKTGMIFKFIMSLLIFIAVFIAATFLLARFAINPALTFKKVLSDYVLINSFSFLIFLTGLLLIILYSYTFGLGIIFISAVLFAFSPLYLIGKYSSHVQPGIPSFYTIIIYILAISVAFIIFGESTITSITRAFAAASGSLLDGMFNSFNGY
;
A
#
# COMPACT_ATOMS: atom_id res chain seq x y z
N MET A 1 40.20 0.57 1.86
CA MET A 1 39.32 0.72 3.05
C MET A 1 38.02 -0.06 2.82
N ILE A 2 37.26 -0.40 3.87
CA ILE A 2 35.98 -1.13 3.71
C ILE A 2 34.82 -0.15 3.89
N CYS A 3 33.86 -0.16 2.97
CA CYS A 3 32.67 0.67 3.07
C CYS A 3 31.84 0.26 4.28
N LYS A 4 31.60 1.19 5.22
CA LYS A 4 30.78 0.93 6.41
C LYS A 4 29.30 0.65 6.10
N ASN A 5 28.85 0.94 4.87
CA ASN A 5 27.46 0.75 4.46
C ASN A 5 27.20 -0.60 3.77
N CYS A 6 28.13 -1.08 2.93
CA CYS A 6 27.92 -2.33 2.17
C CYS A 6 29.02 -3.39 2.36
N GLY A 7 30.08 -3.10 3.11
CA GLY A 7 31.16 -4.05 3.37
C GLY A 7 32.12 -4.28 2.19
N HIS A 8 31.95 -3.59 1.06
CA HIS A 8 32.83 -3.76 -0.10
C HIS A 8 34.15 -2.99 0.04
N THR A 9 35.20 -3.46 -0.64
CA THR A 9 36.51 -2.81 -0.69
C THR A 9 36.46 -1.54 -1.54
N VAL A 10 36.95 -0.42 -1.00
CA VAL A 10 36.96 0.90 -1.63
C VAL A 10 38.39 1.44 -1.66
N SER A 11 38.76 2.09 -2.78
CA SER A 11 40.10 2.67 -2.95
C SER A 11 40.25 3.93 -2.10
N PRO A 12 41.45 4.25 -1.58
CA PRO A 12 41.65 5.37 -0.65
C PRO A 12 41.25 6.75 -1.19
N ASN A 13 41.23 6.92 -2.52
CA ASN A 13 40.90 8.18 -3.20
C ASN A 13 39.42 8.28 -3.65
N ASP A 14 38.60 7.26 -3.39
CA ASP A 14 37.21 7.29 -3.83
C ASP A 14 36.36 8.10 -2.83
N SER A 15 35.77 9.20 -3.32
CA SER A 15 34.81 10.01 -2.52
C SER A 15 33.50 9.27 -2.25
N PHE A 16 33.20 8.22 -3.04
CA PHE A 16 31.99 7.41 -2.95
C PHE A 16 32.29 5.94 -3.23
N CYS A 17 31.58 5.02 -2.58
CA CYS A 17 31.67 3.60 -2.87
C CYS A 17 31.06 3.30 -4.25
N GLY A 18 31.85 2.71 -5.16
CA GLY A 18 31.39 2.33 -6.51
C GLY A 18 30.21 1.34 -6.54
N GLU A 19 30.05 0.55 -5.48
CA GLU A 19 29.01 -0.49 -5.41
C GLU A 19 27.70 -0.03 -4.78
N CYS A 20 27.76 0.80 -3.73
CA CYS A 20 26.54 1.23 -3.01
C CYS A 20 26.26 2.73 -3.08
N GLY A 21 27.15 3.51 -3.70
CA GLY A 21 27.03 4.97 -3.82
C GLY A 21 27.20 5.74 -2.51
N ALA A 22 27.51 5.07 -1.38
CA ALA A 22 27.68 5.74 -0.10
C ALA A 22 28.92 6.64 -0.10
N LYS A 23 28.77 7.89 0.34
CA LYS A 23 29.86 8.85 0.50
C LYS A 23 30.82 8.37 1.59
N ILE A 24 32.12 8.31 1.27
CA ILE A 24 33.13 7.91 2.24
C ILE A 24 33.66 9.18 2.91
N GLN A 25 33.49 9.29 4.22
CA GLN A 25 34.09 10.37 5.01
C GLN A 25 35.58 10.05 5.15
N GLN A 26 36.42 10.80 4.43
CA GLN A 26 37.86 10.82 4.67
C GLN A 26 38.10 11.64 5.95
N ASP A 27 38.49 10.97 7.04
CA ASP A 27 38.93 11.63 8.26
C ASP A 27 40.34 12.21 8.02
N GLU A 28 40.40 13.43 7.49
CA GLU A 28 41.63 14.22 7.51
C GLU A 28 41.80 14.87 8.88
N GLN A 29 42.97 14.65 9.47
CA GLN A 29 43.31 14.97 10.84
C GLN A 29 43.41 16.49 11.09
N LYS A 30 42.98 16.88 12.29
CA LYS A 30 43.04 18.20 12.94
C LYS A 30 44.32 19.01 12.65
N HIS A 31 44.14 20.29 12.33
CA HIS A 31 45.02 21.35 12.84
C HIS A 31 44.18 22.55 13.29
N VAL A 32 44.40 22.97 14.53
CA VAL A 32 43.69 24.03 15.26
C VAL A 32 44.47 25.33 15.05
N GLU A 33 43.80 26.39 14.58
CA GLU A 33 44.29 27.75 14.80
C GLU A 33 43.13 28.75 14.84
N ALA A 34 43.15 29.58 15.87
CA ALA A 34 42.07 30.44 16.32
C ALA A 34 42.29 31.89 15.85
N VAL A 35 41.29 32.54 15.24
CA VAL A 35 41.21 34.02 15.19
C VAL A 35 39.74 34.48 15.25
N ARG A 36 39.58 35.61 15.93
CA ARG A 36 38.41 36.25 16.54
C ARG A 36 37.51 37.05 15.59
N THR A 37 36.23 37.13 15.99
CA THR A 37 35.27 38.26 15.96
C THR A 37 34.98 38.97 14.63
N HIS A 38 33.72 38.88 14.16
CA HIS A 38 32.76 40.00 14.12
C HIS A 38 31.48 39.60 13.37
N GLN A 39 30.35 39.75 14.06
CA GLN A 39 29.01 39.70 13.52
C GLN A 39 28.57 41.12 13.14
N PRO A 40 27.77 41.26 12.07
CA PRO A 40 26.52 41.96 12.24
C PRO A 40 25.32 41.15 11.73
N GLU A 41 24.27 41.15 12.54
CA GLU A 41 22.95 40.65 12.20
C GLU A 41 22.45 41.22 10.87
N THR A 42 22.06 40.32 9.97
CA THR A 42 21.23 40.65 8.81
C THR A 42 20.06 39.66 8.77
N VAL A 43 18.92 40.15 9.25
CA VAL A 43 17.53 39.82 8.88
C VAL A 43 17.35 38.46 8.19
N HIS A 44 16.96 37.45 8.97
CA HIS A 44 16.38 36.22 8.44
C HIS A 44 15.03 36.54 7.75
N ILE A 45 15.07 36.77 6.44
CA ILE A 45 13.89 36.59 5.60
C ILE A 45 13.63 35.09 5.49
N GLN A 46 12.51 34.66 6.06
CA GLN A 46 12.00 33.30 5.97
C GLN A 46 11.90 32.88 4.50
N GLN A 47 12.81 32.02 4.04
CA GLN A 47 12.71 31.39 2.74
C GLN A 47 11.60 30.33 2.79
N THR A 48 10.56 30.55 2.00
CA THR A 48 9.60 29.55 1.53
C THR A 48 10.37 28.34 1.00
N PRO A 49 9.97 27.08 1.26
CA PRO A 49 10.73 25.92 0.81
C PRO A 49 10.73 25.89 -0.72
N ILE A 50 11.86 26.26 -1.32
CA ILE A 50 12.12 26.01 -2.74
C ILE A 50 12.19 24.49 -2.87
N ILE A 51 11.18 23.89 -3.50
CA ILE A 51 11.23 22.49 -3.90
C ILE A 51 12.49 22.32 -4.75
N ASN A 52 13.51 21.68 -4.18
CA ASN A 52 14.78 21.44 -4.84
C ASN A 52 14.55 20.44 -5.98
N LYS A 53 14.46 20.95 -7.21
CA LYS A 53 14.18 20.16 -8.43
C LYS A 53 15.21 19.05 -8.64
N GLU A 54 16.46 19.24 -8.22
CA GLU A 54 17.54 18.25 -8.36
C GLU A 54 17.33 17.08 -7.39
N GLN A 55 16.90 17.36 -6.16
CA GLN A 55 16.54 16.33 -5.18
C GLN A 55 15.29 15.54 -5.60
N LEU A 56 14.30 16.21 -6.19
CA LEU A 56 13.11 15.52 -6.71
C LEU A 56 13.44 14.61 -7.90
N ASN A 57 14.31 15.05 -8.81
CA ASN A 57 14.72 14.27 -9.97
C ASN A 57 15.55 13.04 -9.56
N SER A 58 16.44 13.18 -8.58
CA SER A 58 17.22 12.05 -8.06
C SER A 58 16.34 11.02 -7.35
N GLN A 59 15.40 11.45 -6.50
CA GLN A 59 14.42 10.56 -5.86
C GLN A 59 13.55 9.83 -6.89
N SER A 60 13.11 10.51 -7.94
CA SER A 60 12.31 9.91 -9.01
C SER A 60 13.07 8.81 -9.76
N ARG A 61 14.35 9.05 -10.10
CA ARG A 61 15.21 8.04 -10.77
C ARG A 61 15.43 6.81 -9.90
N VAL A 62 15.69 7.01 -8.60
CA VAL A 62 15.83 5.91 -7.65
C VAL A 62 14.55 5.07 -7.60
N LEU A 63 13.39 5.73 -7.50
CA LEU A 63 12.09 5.06 -7.44
C LEU A 63 11.75 4.29 -8.72
N VAL A 64 12.08 4.83 -9.90
CA VAL A 64 11.87 4.14 -11.18
C VAL A 64 12.75 2.90 -11.30
N ASN A 65 14.03 3.01 -10.94
CA ASN A 65 14.96 1.88 -10.97
C ASN A 65 14.54 0.79 -9.98
N GLU A 66 14.10 1.21 -8.79
CA GLU A 66 13.54 0.31 -7.78
C GLU A 66 12.26 -0.37 -8.27
N GLY A 67 11.34 0.39 -8.88
CA GLY A 67 10.10 -0.14 -9.45
C GLY A 67 10.36 -1.18 -10.54
N LYS A 68 11.37 -0.97 -11.40
CA LYS A 68 11.78 -1.97 -12.40
C LYS A 68 12.26 -3.27 -11.73
N THR A 69 13.07 -3.15 -10.68
CA THR A 69 13.52 -4.30 -9.88
C THR A 69 12.34 -5.00 -9.21
N PHE A 70 11.40 -4.22 -8.65
CA PHE A 70 10.18 -4.71 -8.02
C PHE A 70 9.38 -5.57 -8.98
N PHE A 71 9.00 -5.06 -10.15
CA PHE A 71 8.20 -5.83 -11.10
C PHE A 71 8.97 -7.04 -11.66
N SER A 72 10.27 -6.91 -11.88
CA SER A 72 11.09 -8.06 -12.28
C SER A 72 11.08 -9.16 -11.21
N GLN A 73 11.21 -8.80 -9.93
CA GLN A 73 11.15 -9.78 -8.84
C GLN A 73 9.75 -10.34 -8.65
N ALA A 74 8.71 -9.51 -8.71
CA ALA A 74 7.32 -9.92 -8.59
C ALA A 74 6.96 -11.00 -9.62
N PHE A 75 7.39 -10.84 -10.87
CA PHE A 75 6.95 -11.70 -11.99
C PHE A 75 7.95 -12.76 -12.45
N LYS A 76 9.25 -12.62 -12.18
CA LYS A 76 10.27 -13.60 -12.60
C LYS A 76 10.87 -14.40 -11.46
N ASN A 77 11.18 -13.75 -10.34
CA ASN A 77 11.95 -14.34 -9.22
C ASN A 77 11.16 -14.31 -7.90
N HIS A 78 9.87 -14.62 -7.96
CA HIS A 78 8.92 -14.43 -6.87
C HIS A 78 9.40 -15.05 -5.55
N ASP A 79 9.89 -16.29 -5.58
CA ASP A 79 10.29 -17.03 -4.36
C ASP A 79 11.59 -16.51 -3.71
N GLN A 80 12.47 -15.90 -4.51
CA GLN A 80 13.78 -15.42 -4.04
C GLN A 80 13.66 -14.09 -3.30
N ALA A 81 12.65 -13.28 -3.63
CA ALA A 81 12.45 -11.95 -3.04
C ALA A 81 12.14 -11.99 -1.54
N PHE A 82 11.51 -13.06 -1.06
CA PHE A 82 11.17 -13.24 0.35
C PHE A 82 12.31 -13.84 1.19
N ALA A 83 13.30 -14.47 0.54
CA ALA A 83 14.43 -15.11 1.21
C ALA A 83 15.56 -14.12 1.55
N GLN A 84 15.62 -12.97 0.86
CA GLN A 84 16.64 -11.95 1.13
C GLN A 84 16.19 -10.95 2.22
N PRO A 85 17.12 -10.46 3.06
CA PRO A 85 16.82 -9.45 4.07
C PRO A 85 16.44 -8.09 3.46
N ASN A 86 16.69 -7.91 2.16
CA ASN A 86 16.36 -6.70 1.43
C ASN A 86 14.84 -6.51 1.33
N HIS A 87 14.40 -5.26 1.44
CA HIS A 87 13.03 -4.85 1.23
C HIS A 87 13.00 -3.64 0.30
N PHE A 88 11.89 -3.46 -0.41
CA PHE A 88 11.65 -2.26 -1.17
C PHE A 88 11.37 -1.06 -0.24
N SER A 89 11.51 0.13 -0.79
CA SER A 89 11.24 1.39 -0.14
C SER A 89 9.76 1.47 0.22
N PRO A 90 9.42 1.90 1.44
CA PRO A 90 8.03 2.07 1.84
C PRO A 90 7.31 3.10 0.96
N LEU A 91 8.05 4.05 0.37
CA LEU A 91 7.49 5.02 -0.58
C LEU A 91 6.95 4.31 -1.83
N LEU A 92 7.68 3.34 -2.38
CA LEU A 92 7.23 2.56 -3.54
C LEU A 92 5.96 1.78 -3.19
N SER A 93 5.95 1.09 -2.05
CA SER A 93 4.77 0.32 -1.58
C SER A 93 3.53 1.20 -1.44
N VAL A 94 3.67 2.40 -0.84
CA VAL A 94 2.56 3.35 -0.69
C VAL A 94 2.08 3.86 -2.05
N ILE A 95 3.00 4.16 -2.98
CA ILE A 95 2.64 4.58 -4.35
C ILE A 95 1.89 3.48 -5.09
N LEU A 96 2.32 2.22 -4.98
CA LEU A 96 1.64 1.09 -5.64
C LEU A 96 0.24 0.85 -5.06
N ILE A 97 0.07 0.90 -3.74
CA ILE A 97 -1.25 0.83 -3.11
C ILE A 97 -2.12 2.00 -3.56
N GLY A 98 -1.59 3.22 -3.54
CA GLY A 98 -2.29 4.42 -3.98
C GLY A 98 -2.72 4.35 -5.44
N LEU A 99 -1.87 3.82 -6.33
CA LEU A 99 -2.20 3.60 -7.74
C LEU A 99 -3.33 2.57 -7.90
N GLY A 100 -3.29 1.47 -7.15
CA GLY A 100 -4.37 0.48 -7.15
C GLY A 100 -5.71 1.06 -6.71
N LEU A 101 -5.72 1.86 -5.63
CA LEU A 101 -6.91 2.56 -5.15
C LEU A 101 -7.42 3.60 -6.16
N LEU A 102 -6.50 4.33 -6.81
CA LEU A 102 -6.85 5.30 -7.85
C LEU A 102 -7.51 4.62 -9.06
N ILE A 103 -6.97 3.47 -9.51
CA ILE A 103 -7.58 2.68 -10.59
C ILE A 103 -8.97 2.18 -10.19
N ALA A 104 -9.14 1.68 -8.96
CA ALA A 104 -10.45 1.29 -8.45
C ALA A 104 -11.44 2.47 -8.41
N ALA A 105 -10.99 3.66 -8.00
CA ALA A 105 -11.80 4.88 -7.98
C ALA A 105 -12.25 5.30 -9.38
N LEU A 106 -11.33 5.27 -10.35
CA LEU A 106 -11.63 5.56 -11.75
C LEU A 106 -12.62 4.55 -12.33
N PHE A 107 -12.45 3.26 -12.05
CA PHE A 107 -13.37 2.23 -12.49
C PHE A 107 -14.78 2.45 -11.94
N LEU A 108 -14.92 2.74 -10.64
CA LEU A 108 -16.22 3.07 -10.05
C LEU A 108 -16.81 4.35 -10.65
N PHE A 109 -16.00 5.36 -10.93
CA PHE A 109 -16.48 6.56 -11.58
C PHE A 109 -17.07 6.29 -12.98
N ILE A 110 -16.47 5.38 -13.75
CA ILE A 110 -16.98 4.97 -15.06
C ILE A 110 -18.26 4.13 -14.90
N MET A 111 -18.27 3.17 -13.97
CA MET A 111 -19.38 2.23 -13.85
C MET A 111 -20.62 2.78 -13.15
N LEU A 112 -20.46 3.77 -12.27
CA LEU A 112 -21.57 4.25 -11.45
C LEU A 112 -22.42 5.25 -12.26
N PRO A 113 -23.72 4.95 -12.50
CA PRO A 113 -24.63 5.83 -13.25
C PRO A 113 -24.76 7.22 -12.60
N SER A 114 -24.99 8.26 -13.41
CA SER A 114 -25.22 9.63 -12.92
C SER A 114 -26.60 9.83 -12.27
N GLU A 115 -27.51 8.92 -12.54
CA GLU A 115 -28.93 8.99 -12.17
C GLU A 115 -29.13 8.77 -10.65
N ILE A 116 -28.12 8.25 -9.95
CA ILE A 116 -28.16 8.08 -8.48
C ILE A 116 -28.29 9.39 -7.69
N ASN A 117 -27.96 10.52 -8.31
CA ASN A 117 -28.17 11.84 -7.68
C ASN A 117 -29.66 12.13 -7.43
N ALA A 118 -30.56 11.54 -8.23
CA ALA A 118 -32.00 11.67 -8.04
C ALA A 118 -32.49 11.00 -6.74
N LEU A 119 -31.71 10.05 -6.19
CA LEU A 119 -31.98 9.39 -4.91
C LEU A 119 -31.35 10.14 -3.72
N GLY A 120 -30.83 11.36 -3.91
CA GLY A 120 -30.18 12.15 -2.87
C GLY A 120 -28.77 11.65 -2.48
N ILE A 121 -28.20 10.70 -3.23
CA ILE A 121 -26.89 10.11 -2.94
C ILE A 121 -25.88 10.68 -3.93
N SER A 122 -24.85 11.36 -3.43
CA SER A 122 -23.79 11.90 -4.30
C SER A 122 -22.88 10.79 -4.84
N LYS A 123 -22.71 10.76 -6.17
CA LYS A 123 -21.77 9.84 -6.85
C LYS A 123 -20.37 9.88 -6.25
N THR A 124 -19.81 11.08 -6.09
CA THR A 124 -18.47 11.27 -5.49
C THR A 124 -18.41 10.81 -4.05
N GLY A 125 -19.47 11.04 -3.26
CA GLY A 125 -19.52 10.59 -1.86
C GLY A 125 -19.53 9.07 -1.74
N MET A 126 -20.23 8.37 -2.64
CA MET A 126 -20.22 6.90 -2.67
C MET A 126 -18.84 6.35 -3.01
N ILE A 127 -18.20 6.88 -4.06
CA ILE A 127 -16.85 6.48 -4.47
C ILE A 127 -15.86 6.73 -3.33
N PHE A 128 -15.88 7.90 -2.70
CA PHE A 128 -15.00 8.23 -1.59
C PHE A 128 -15.17 7.26 -0.41
N LYS A 129 -16.41 6.97 0.00
CA LYS A 129 -16.69 6.00 1.08
C LYS A 129 -16.17 4.60 0.74
N PHE A 130 -16.37 4.15 -0.50
CA PHE A 130 -15.88 2.85 -0.95
C PHE A 130 -14.36 2.78 -0.91
N ILE A 131 -13.66 3.80 -1.45
CA ILE A 131 -12.19 3.83 -1.47
C ILE A 131 -11.60 3.93 -0.06
N MET A 132 -12.22 4.72 0.83
CA MET A 132 -11.80 4.77 2.23
C MET A 132 -12.02 3.45 2.94
N SER A 133 -13.17 2.79 2.71
CA SER A 133 -13.41 1.44 3.24
C SER A 133 -12.36 0.45 2.74
N LEU A 134 -12.03 0.49 1.45
CA LEU A 134 -11.02 -0.39 0.85
C LEU A 134 -9.62 -0.12 1.41
N LEU A 135 -9.23 1.15 1.60
CA LEU A 135 -7.96 1.53 2.21
C LEU A 135 -7.84 1.01 3.65
N ILE A 136 -8.88 1.19 4.47
CA ILE A 136 -8.90 0.68 5.84
C ILE A 136 -8.83 -0.85 5.81
N PHE A 137 -9.56 -1.51 4.92
CA PHE A 137 -9.53 -2.96 4.78
C PHE A 137 -8.12 -3.47 4.46
N ILE A 138 -7.46 -2.89 3.45
CA ILE A 138 -6.05 -3.21 3.12
C ILE A 138 -5.14 -2.99 4.33
N ALA A 139 -5.33 -1.89 5.07
CA ALA A 139 -4.56 -1.60 6.28
C ALA A 139 -4.75 -2.67 7.37
N VAL A 140 -5.97 -3.19 7.55
CA VAL A 140 -6.26 -4.28 8.49
C VAL A 140 -5.52 -5.56 8.10
N PHE A 141 -5.51 -5.94 6.83
CA PHE A 141 -4.74 -7.12 6.37
C PHE A 141 -3.24 -6.97 6.64
N ILE A 142 -2.66 -5.82 6.28
CA ILE A 142 -1.23 -5.55 6.49
C ILE A 142 -0.91 -5.53 7.98
N ALA A 143 -1.73 -4.87 8.80
CA ALA A 143 -1.54 -4.78 10.24
C ALA A 143 -1.65 -6.16 10.91
N ALA A 144 -2.67 -6.94 10.58
CA ALA A 144 -2.83 -8.30 11.11
C ALA A 144 -1.63 -9.18 10.74
N THR A 145 -1.18 -9.11 9.48
CA THR A 145 0.00 -9.83 9.00
C THR A 145 1.25 -9.42 9.78
N PHE A 146 1.49 -8.12 9.94
CA PHE A 146 2.66 -7.61 10.66
C PHE A 146 2.65 -7.99 12.13
N LEU A 147 1.53 -7.78 12.84
CA LEU A 147 1.41 -8.09 14.25
C LEU A 147 1.64 -9.58 14.50
N LEU A 148 0.98 -10.44 13.74
CA LEU A 148 1.14 -11.89 13.90
C LEU A 148 2.54 -12.36 13.51
N ALA A 149 3.10 -11.88 12.39
CA ALA A 149 4.44 -12.26 12.00
C ALA A 149 5.50 -11.79 13.02
N ARG A 150 5.38 -10.57 13.55
CA ARG A 150 6.35 -10.04 14.52
C ARG A 150 6.24 -10.70 15.89
N PHE A 151 5.03 -10.88 16.42
CA PHE A 151 4.83 -11.41 17.78
C PHE A 151 4.88 -12.94 17.84
N ALA A 152 4.36 -13.63 16.83
CA ALA A 152 4.26 -15.09 16.85
C ALA A 152 5.48 -15.78 16.20
N ILE A 153 6.13 -15.15 15.23
CA ILE A 153 7.14 -15.81 14.37
C ILE A 153 8.54 -15.23 14.61
N ASN A 154 8.76 -13.96 14.26
CA ASN A 154 10.10 -13.38 14.29
C ASN A 154 10.06 -11.92 14.83
N PRO A 155 10.55 -11.67 16.05
CA PRO A 155 10.51 -10.33 16.66
C PRO A 155 11.41 -9.31 15.94
N ALA A 156 12.37 -9.77 15.12
CA ALA A 156 13.22 -8.89 14.33
C ALA A 156 12.53 -8.35 13.07
N LEU A 157 11.33 -8.85 12.70
CA LEU A 157 10.60 -8.35 11.53
C LEU A 157 10.20 -6.89 11.69
N THR A 158 10.59 -6.09 10.70
CA THR A 158 10.22 -4.68 10.63
C THR A 158 8.94 -4.48 9.82
N PHE A 159 8.16 -3.44 10.15
CA PHE A 159 6.95 -3.11 9.40
C PHE A 159 7.24 -2.86 7.91
N LYS A 160 8.39 -2.22 7.60
CA LYS A 160 8.82 -1.93 6.23
C LYS A 160 8.99 -3.20 5.40
N LYS A 161 9.59 -4.24 5.98
CA LYS A 161 9.76 -5.54 5.32
C LYS A 161 8.40 -6.20 5.03
N VAL A 162 7.52 -6.27 6.04
CA VAL A 162 6.19 -6.88 5.87
C VAL A 162 5.35 -6.11 4.84
N LEU A 163 5.36 -4.77 4.89
CA LEU A 163 4.65 -3.94 3.90
C LEU A 163 5.17 -4.19 2.48
N SER A 164 6.49 -4.20 2.29
CA SER A 164 7.14 -4.49 1.01
C SER A 164 6.75 -5.87 0.48
N ASP A 165 6.89 -6.91 1.31
CA ASP A 165 6.58 -8.29 0.93
C ASP A 165 5.09 -8.48 0.65
N TYR A 166 4.21 -7.82 1.41
CA TYR A 166 2.78 -7.83 1.21
C TYR A 166 2.37 -7.24 -0.15
N VAL A 167 2.95 -6.10 -0.53
CA VAL A 167 2.67 -5.49 -1.84
C VAL A 167 3.26 -6.34 -2.98
N LEU A 168 4.43 -6.93 -2.76
CA LEU A 168 5.07 -7.82 -3.74
C LEU A 168 4.20 -9.05 -4.02
N ILE A 169 3.76 -9.77 -2.99
CA ILE A 169 2.96 -10.98 -3.17
C ILE A 169 1.61 -10.69 -3.83
N ASN A 170 0.98 -9.58 -3.45
CA ASN A 170 -0.31 -9.17 -3.99
C ASN A 170 -0.25 -8.53 -5.38
N SER A 171 0.93 -8.42 -5.98
CA SER A 171 1.07 -7.95 -7.36
C SER A 171 0.35 -8.88 -8.36
N PHE A 172 0.34 -10.19 -8.11
CA PHE A 172 -0.42 -11.15 -8.93
C PHE A 172 -1.94 -11.00 -8.74
N SER A 173 -2.40 -10.89 -7.49
CA SER A 173 -3.81 -10.62 -7.19
C SER A 173 -4.28 -9.35 -7.90
N PHE A 174 -3.47 -8.29 -7.88
CA PHE A 174 -3.78 -7.04 -8.55
C PHE A 174 -3.84 -7.15 -10.09
N LEU A 175 -2.97 -7.94 -10.73
CA LEU A 175 -3.08 -8.18 -12.17
C LEU A 175 -4.39 -8.90 -12.52
N ILE A 176 -4.75 -9.93 -11.76
CA ILE A 176 -6.02 -10.66 -11.95
C ILE A 176 -7.20 -9.70 -11.75
N PHE A 177 -7.13 -8.80 -10.76
CA PHE A 177 -8.12 -7.75 -10.57
C PHE A 177 -8.27 -6.86 -11.81
N LEU A 178 -7.15 -6.36 -12.37
CA LEU A 178 -7.16 -5.55 -13.59
C LEU A 178 -7.77 -6.30 -14.79
N THR A 179 -7.46 -7.58 -14.95
CA THR A 179 -8.08 -8.43 -15.97
C THR A 179 -9.60 -8.53 -15.76
N GLY A 180 -10.05 -8.69 -14.52
CA GLY A 180 -11.48 -8.69 -14.19
C GLY A 180 -12.17 -7.36 -14.51
N LEU A 181 -11.54 -6.22 -14.18
CA LEU A 181 -12.04 -4.89 -14.56
C LEU A 181 -12.14 -4.72 -16.08
N LEU A 182 -11.13 -5.18 -16.82
CA LEU A 182 -11.11 -5.13 -18.29
C LEU A 182 -12.28 -5.93 -18.89
N LEU A 183 -12.55 -7.14 -18.38
CA LEU A 183 -13.67 -7.95 -18.86
C LEU A 183 -15.03 -7.28 -18.62
N ILE A 184 -15.19 -6.59 -17.48
CA ILE A 184 -16.40 -5.81 -17.21
C ILE A 184 -16.56 -4.66 -18.21
N ILE A 185 -15.46 -3.96 -18.56
CA ILE A 185 -15.47 -2.90 -19.58
C ILE A 185 -15.84 -3.47 -20.96
N LEU A 186 -15.44 -4.71 -21.26
CA LEU A 186 -15.81 -5.45 -22.47
C LEU A 186 -17.22 -6.07 -22.40
N TYR A 187 -18.09 -5.60 -21.50
CA TYR A 187 -19.46 -6.09 -21.29
C TYR A 187 -19.58 -7.57 -20.86
N SER A 188 -18.49 -8.19 -20.42
CA SER A 188 -18.45 -9.57 -19.91
C SER A 188 -18.55 -9.58 -18.39
N TYR A 189 -19.74 -9.23 -17.88
CA TYR A 189 -19.96 -9.00 -16.44
C TYR A 189 -19.75 -10.22 -15.56
N THR A 190 -20.34 -11.37 -15.92
CA THR A 190 -20.27 -12.60 -15.10
C THR A 190 -18.84 -13.11 -14.98
N PHE A 191 -18.11 -13.16 -16.10
CA PHE A 191 -16.72 -13.58 -16.10
C PHE A 191 -15.84 -12.55 -15.38
N GLY A 192 -16.03 -11.26 -15.64
CA GLY A 192 -15.28 -10.20 -14.97
C GLY A 192 -15.45 -10.21 -13.45
N LEU A 193 -16.69 -10.35 -12.95
CA LEU A 193 -16.97 -10.49 -11.52
C LEU A 193 -16.36 -11.76 -10.92
N GLY A 194 -16.42 -12.89 -11.62
CA GLY A 194 -15.76 -14.13 -11.18
C GLY A 194 -14.25 -13.99 -11.04
N ILE A 195 -13.59 -13.32 -11.99
CA ILE A 195 -12.14 -13.04 -11.95
C ILE A 195 -11.80 -12.06 -10.80
N ILE A 196 -12.61 -11.03 -10.56
CA ILE A 196 -12.44 -10.12 -9.42
C ILE A 196 -12.59 -10.87 -8.09
N PHE A 197 -13.56 -11.78 -7.99
CA PHE A 197 -13.74 -12.62 -6.81
C PHE A 197 -12.51 -13.49 -6.53
N ILE A 198 -11.96 -14.15 -7.57
CA ILE A 198 -10.73 -14.93 -7.45
C ILE A 198 -9.57 -14.05 -6.98
N SER A 199 -9.42 -12.85 -7.54
CA SER A 199 -8.41 -11.88 -7.08
C SER A 199 -8.57 -11.51 -5.60
N ALA A 200 -9.80 -11.25 -5.16
CA ALA A 200 -10.08 -10.91 -3.76
C ALA A 200 -9.76 -12.07 -2.81
N VAL A 201 -10.06 -13.32 -3.20
CA VAL A 201 -9.69 -14.53 -2.45
C VAL A 201 -8.16 -14.64 -2.36
N LEU A 202 -7.44 -14.53 -3.48
CA LEU A 202 -5.97 -14.56 -3.48
C LEU A 202 -5.37 -13.46 -2.61
N PHE A 203 -5.94 -12.25 -2.66
CA PHE A 203 -5.52 -11.15 -1.80
C PHE A 203 -5.68 -11.50 -0.31
N ALA A 204 -6.85 -12.01 0.07
CA ALA A 204 -7.17 -12.34 1.46
C ALA A 204 -6.32 -13.48 2.03
N PHE A 205 -5.95 -14.45 1.19
CA PHE A 205 -5.13 -15.60 1.59
C PHE A 205 -3.62 -15.39 1.42
N SER A 206 -3.18 -14.34 0.71
CA SER A 206 -1.75 -14.04 0.53
C SER A 206 -0.94 -13.96 1.85
N PRO A 207 -1.49 -13.52 2.99
CA PRO A 207 -0.72 -13.49 4.24
C PRO A 207 -0.41 -14.87 4.82
N LEU A 208 -1.19 -15.90 4.48
CA LEU A 208 -0.90 -17.27 4.92
C LEU A 208 0.43 -17.74 4.32
N TYR A 209 0.69 -17.38 3.07
CA TYR A 209 1.98 -17.66 2.43
C TYR A 209 3.12 -16.91 3.13
N LEU A 210 2.94 -15.61 3.45
CA LEU A 210 3.96 -14.82 4.15
C LEU A 210 4.27 -15.39 5.53
N ILE A 211 3.25 -15.75 6.31
CA ILE A 211 3.38 -16.39 7.61
C ILE A 211 4.17 -17.70 7.48
N GLY A 212 3.81 -18.55 6.52
CA GLY A 212 4.54 -19.79 6.24
C GLY A 212 6.01 -19.52 5.90
N LYS A 213 6.27 -18.56 5.01
CA LYS A 213 7.62 -18.21 4.56
C LYS A 213 8.48 -17.63 5.69
N TYR A 214 7.95 -16.74 6.52
CA TYR A 214 8.71 -16.20 7.66
C TYR A 214 9.05 -17.28 8.69
N SER A 215 8.18 -18.28 8.85
CA SER A 215 8.41 -19.36 9.81
C SER A 215 9.38 -20.44 9.34
N SER A 216 9.70 -20.52 8.05
CA SER A 216 10.63 -21.53 7.54
C SER A 216 12.11 -21.13 7.71
N HIS A 217 12.38 -19.87 8.07
CA HIS A 217 13.74 -19.33 8.20
C HIS A 217 14.15 -19.03 9.64
N VAL A 218 13.23 -19.17 10.61
CA VAL A 218 13.45 -18.91 12.03
C VAL A 218 12.61 -19.90 12.83
N GLN A 219 13.08 -20.33 14.01
CA GLN A 219 12.26 -21.08 14.94
C GLN A 219 11.17 -20.16 15.53
N PRO A 220 9.88 -20.36 15.19
CA PRO A 220 8.83 -19.44 15.61
C PRO A 220 8.50 -19.65 17.10
N GLY A 221 8.16 -18.57 17.80
CA GLY A 221 7.73 -18.65 19.20
C GLY A 221 6.40 -19.38 19.37
N ILE A 222 5.50 -19.23 18.38
CA ILE A 222 4.23 -19.96 18.28
C ILE A 222 4.26 -20.75 16.96
N PRO A 223 3.89 -22.05 16.96
CA PRO A 223 3.82 -22.82 15.73
C PRO A 223 2.98 -22.13 14.65
N SER A 224 3.49 -22.08 13.42
CA SER A 224 2.90 -21.32 12.30
C SER A 224 1.44 -21.68 12.02
N PHE A 225 1.07 -22.95 12.28
CA PHE A 225 -0.30 -23.42 12.18
C PHE A 225 -1.27 -22.63 13.07
N TYR A 226 -0.92 -22.38 14.34
CA TYR A 226 -1.76 -21.60 15.24
C TYR A 226 -1.79 -20.12 14.84
N THR A 227 -0.68 -19.59 14.35
CA THR A 227 -0.63 -18.22 13.80
C THR A 227 -1.57 -18.04 12.61
N ILE A 228 -1.67 -19.04 11.73
CA ILE A 228 -2.64 -19.06 10.61
C ILE A 228 -4.08 -19.08 11.12
N ILE A 229 -4.39 -19.91 12.13
CA ILE A 229 -5.74 -19.95 12.73
C ILE A 229 -6.12 -18.58 13.31
N ILE A 230 -5.22 -17.97 14.08
CA ILE A 230 -5.46 -16.64 14.67
C ILE A 230 -5.66 -15.58 13.58
N TYR A 231 -4.87 -15.64 12.50
CA TYR A 231 -5.04 -14.76 11.35
C TYR A 231 -6.43 -14.91 10.72
N ILE A 232 -6.88 -16.14 10.47
CA ILE A 232 -8.21 -16.40 9.89
C ILE A 232 -9.30 -15.84 10.80
N LEU A 233 -9.25 -16.09 12.11
CA LEU A 233 -10.21 -15.56 13.07
C LEU A 233 -10.24 -14.03 13.08
N ALA A 234 -9.06 -13.38 13.10
CA ALA A 234 -8.96 -11.93 13.11
C ALA A 234 -9.56 -11.31 11.84
N ILE A 235 -9.28 -11.90 10.68
CA ILE A 235 -9.84 -11.44 9.40
C ILE A 235 -11.33 -11.73 9.30
N SER A 236 -11.83 -12.86 9.80
CA SER A 236 -13.28 -13.13 9.87
C SER A 236 -14.01 -12.09 10.70
N VAL A 237 -13.48 -11.70 11.87
CA VAL A 237 -14.03 -10.62 12.69
C VAL A 237 -14.03 -9.30 11.93
N ALA A 238 -12.93 -8.96 11.24
CA ALA A 238 -12.89 -7.78 10.39
C ALA A 238 -13.98 -7.83 9.30
N PHE A 239 -14.11 -8.92 8.57
CA PHE A 239 -15.15 -9.09 7.55
C PHE A 239 -16.56 -8.93 8.11
N ILE A 240 -16.84 -9.43 9.31
CA ILE A 240 -18.14 -9.24 9.97
C ILE A 240 -18.39 -7.74 10.23
N ILE A 241 -17.41 -7.04 10.83
CA ILE A 241 -17.53 -5.60 11.13
C ILE A 241 -17.74 -4.77 9.86
N PHE A 242 -16.93 -5.02 8.82
CA PHE A 242 -17.05 -4.30 7.55
C PHE A 242 -18.32 -4.69 6.77
N GLY A 243 -18.69 -5.97 6.82
CA GLY A 243 -19.90 -6.51 6.20
C GLY A 243 -21.15 -5.89 6.79
N GLU A 244 -21.25 -5.84 8.12
CA GLU A 244 -22.35 -5.20 8.84
C GLU A 244 -22.47 -3.71 8.50
N SER A 245 -21.35 -2.98 8.52
CA SER A 245 -21.32 -1.57 8.14
C SER A 245 -21.82 -1.33 6.72
N THR A 246 -21.41 -2.19 5.78
CA THR A 246 -21.79 -2.09 4.36
C THR A 246 -23.26 -2.43 4.15
N ILE A 247 -23.73 -3.55 4.71
CA ILE A 247 -25.14 -3.99 4.61
C ILE A 247 -26.06 -2.95 5.23
N THR A 248 -25.72 -2.42 6.41
CA THR A 248 -26.52 -1.40 7.11
C THR A 248 -26.55 -0.09 6.32
N SER A 249 -25.47 0.24 5.60
CA SER A 249 -25.43 1.43 4.73
C SER A 249 -26.30 1.25 3.49
N ILE A 250 -26.27 0.07 2.86
CA ILE A 250 -27.10 -0.26 1.69
C ILE A 250 -28.58 -0.32 2.07
N THR A 251 -28.94 -1.00 3.16
CA THR A 251 -30.33 -1.10 3.63
C THR A 251 -30.90 0.26 4.00
N ARG A 252 -30.12 1.13 4.66
CA ARG A 252 -30.54 2.52 4.92
C ARG A 252 -30.72 3.32 3.63
N ALA A 253 -29.80 3.20 2.68
CA ALA A 253 -29.91 3.87 1.39
C ALA A 253 -31.15 3.41 0.61
N PHE A 254 -31.43 2.11 0.61
CA PHE A 254 -32.62 1.54 -0.02
C PHE A 254 -33.91 1.95 0.69
N ALA A 255 -33.93 1.90 2.03
CA ALA A 255 -35.08 2.34 2.81
C ALA A 255 -35.40 3.83 2.56
N ALA A 256 -34.39 4.70 2.56
CA ALA A 256 -34.56 6.11 2.25
C ALA A 256 -35.08 6.35 0.83
N ALA A 257 -34.52 5.66 -0.18
CA ALA A 257 -34.99 5.72 -1.56
C ALA A 257 -36.46 5.27 -1.68
N SER A 258 -36.82 4.15 -1.04
CA SER A 258 -38.18 3.62 -1.06
C SER A 258 -39.19 4.53 -0.36
N GLY A 259 -38.81 5.14 0.77
CA GLY A 259 -39.65 6.09 1.50
C GLY A 259 -39.92 7.36 0.69
N SER A 260 -38.86 7.95 0.09
CA SER A 260 -39.00 9.12 -0.77
C SER A 260 -39.86 8.88 -2.01
N LEU A 261 -39.83 7.66 -2.58
CA LEU A 261 -40.69 7.26 -3.70
C LEU A 261 -42.15 7.13 -3.28
N LEU A 262 -42.41 6.47 -2.14
CA LEU A 262 -43.76 6.32 -1.61
C LEU A 262 -44.39 7.66 -1.25
N ASP A 263 -43.65 8.55 -0.56
CA ASP A 263 -44.13 9.89 -0.20
C ASP A 263 -44.41 10.76 -1.44
N GLY A 264 -43.57 10.65 -2.48
CA GLY A 264 -43.81 11.31 -3.77
C GLY A 264 -45.08 10.80 -4.47
N MET A 265 -45.33 9.49 -4.40
CA MET A 265 -46.54 8.87 -4.95
C MET A 265 -47.81 9.27 -4.19
N PHE A 266 -47.77 9.29 -2.86
CA PHE A 266 -48.91 9.68 -2.01
C PHE A 266 -49.25 11.17 -2.16
N ASN A 267 -48.23 12.05 -2.23
CA ASN A 267 -48.47 13.48 -2.46
C ASN A 267 -48.99 13.77 -3.87
N SER A 268 -48.60 12.97 -4.87
CA SER A 268 -49.19 13.04 -6.22
C SER A 268 -50.65 12.57 -6.25
N PHE A 269 -51.07 11.71 -5.32
CA PHE A 269 -52.44 11.22 -5.23
C PHE A 269 -53.38 12.18 -4.48
N ASN A 270 -52.85 12.93 -3.49
CA ASN A 270 -53.62 13.94 -2.74
C ASN A 270 -53.70 15.32 -3.41
N GLY A 271 -53.05 15.49 -4.58
CA GLY A 271 -53.05 16.74 -5.35
C GLY A 271 -54.12 16.85 -6.44
N TYR A 272 -55.04 15.87 -6.55
CA TYR A 272 -56.16 15.85 -7.49
C TYR A 272 -57.51 15.89 -6.76
#